data_AF-A0A416CMT3-F1
#
_entry.id   AF-A0A416CMT3-F1
#
_cell.length_a   1.000
_cell.length_b   1.000
_cell.length_c   1.000
_cell.angle_alpha   90.00
_cell.angle_beta   90.00
_cell.angle_gamma   90.00
#
_symmetry.space_group_name_H-M   'P 1'
#
loop_
_entity.id
_entity.type
_entity.pdbx_description
1 polymer ?
#
loop_
_entity_poly.entity_id
_entity_poly.type
_entity_poly.pdbx_seq_one_letter_code
_entity_poly.pdbx_strand_id
1 'polypeptide(L)'
;MITENSASLLQTILSRFTLVHFPSVSDAIMEKYISGKYPEEKERLPFLIKYCAGVPGVADNIINDENFETVRTSSLENLFSVLSTDRSSAFVVKKYLDENKDKAENIFVFWLAYLRDIILMQSQAPNMIINIDKKDTLRQLAAKYDTDYLMNMSKRVIKAKNMLARYVSLKAISLWLSLKSA
;
A
#
# COMPACT_ATOMS: atom_id res chain seq x y z
N MET A 1 22.42 -16.36 2.26
CA MET A 1 21.58 -15.36 2.95
C MET A 1 20.78 -14.64 1.89
N ILE A 2 19.47 -14.48 2.11
CA ILE A 2 18.57 -13.75 1.20
C ILE A 2 18.06 -12.54 2.00
N THR A 3 18.03 -11.37 1.38
CA THR A 3 17.53 -10.13 1.98
C THR A 3 16.81 -9.31 0.92
N GLU A 4 15.76 -8.59 1.31
CA GLU A 4 15.03 -7.68 0.42
C GLU A 4 15.82 -6.39 0.14
N ASN A 5 16.70 -5.96 1.05
CA ASN A 5 17.47 -4.74 0.91
C ASN A 5 18.86 -4.89 1.52
N SER A 6 19.89 -5.02 0.68
CA SER A 6 21.29 -5.12 1.12
C SER A 6 21.77 -3.90 1.90
N ALA A 7 21.20 -2.71 1.67
CA ALA A 7 21.57 -1.49 2.39
C ALA A 7 21.12 -1.50 3.87
N SER A 8 20.26 -2.44 4.26
CA SER A 8 19.89 -2.66 5.68
C SER A 8 20.97 -3.43 6.46
N LEU A 9 21.92 -4.06 5.78
CA LEU A 9 22.96 -4.87 6.37
C LEU A 9 24.22 -4.04 6.67
N LEU A 10 24.93 -4.41 7.74
CA LEU A 10 26.21 -3.80 8.06
C LEU A 10 27.24 -4.09 6.96
N GLN A 11 28.05 -3.07 6.64
CA GLN A 11 29.10 -3.16 5.62
C GLN A 11 30.08 -4.32 5.89
N THR A 12 30.37 -4.61 7.16
CA THR A 12 31.27 -5.71 7.58
C THR A 12 30.71 -7.10 7.29
N ILE A 13 29.38 -7.24 7.18
CA ILE A 13 28.73 -8.46 6.71
C ILE A 13 28.87 -8.52 5.19
N LEU A 14 28.50 -7.44 4.49
CA LEU A 14 28.52 -7.38 3.02
C LEU A 14 29.90 -7.69 2.44
N SER A 15 30.98 -7.25 3.08
CA SER A 15 32.35 -7.49 2.60
C SER A 15 32.79 -8.96 2.57
N ARG A 16 32.02 -9.86 3.18
CA ARG A 16 32.31 -11.31 3.25
C ARG A 16 31.44 -12.15 2.30
N PHE A 17 30.55 -11.52 1.54
CA PHE A 17 29.63 -12.20 0.62
C PHE A 17 29.72 -11.61 -0.79
N THR A 18 29.44 -12.45 -1.79
CA THR A 18 29.17 -11.99 -3.16
C THR A 18 27.70 -11.59 -3.27
N LEU A 19 27.46 -10.35 -3.71
CA LEU A 19 26.11 -9.87 -3.96
C LEU A 19 25.58 -10.41 -5.29
N VAL A 20 24.49 -11.17 -5.24
CA VAL A 20 23.72 -11.59 -6.41
C VAL A 20 22.36 -10.90 -6.36
N HIS A 21 22.06 -10.10 -7.38
CA HIS A 21 20.79 -9.37 -7.48
C HIS A 21 19.80 -10.14 -8.36
N PHE A 22 18.57 -10.30 -7.87
CA PHE A 22 17.47 -10.90 -8.61
C PHE A 22 16.54 -9.77 -9.09
N PRO A 23 16.67 -9.30 -10.34
CA PRO A 23 15.87 -8.20 -10.84
C PRO A 23 14.41 -8.63 -11.01
N SER A 24 13.50 -7.66 -10.91
CA SER A 24 12.10 -7.86 -11.29
C SER A 24 11.97 -8.10 -12.79
N VAL A 25 10.95 -8.87 -13.17
CA VAL A 25 10.63 -9.13 -14.58
C VAL A 25 9.82 -7.97 -15.16
N SER A 26 9.80 -7.85 -16.49
CA SER A 26 9.04 -6.80 -17.17
C SER A 26 7.51 -7.01 -17.08
N ASP A 27 6.74 -5.94 -17.27
CA ASP A 27 5.28 -5.97 -17.34
C ASP A 27 4.78 -7.02 -18.35
N ALA A 28 5.45 -7.18 -19.50
CA ALA A 28 5.10 -8.16 -20.53
C ALA A 28 5.31 -9.62 -20.06
N ILE A 29 6.36 -9.88 -19.26
CA ILE A 29 6.59 -11.20 -18.67
C ILE A 29 5.55 -11.47 -17.59
N MET A 30 5.22 -10.48 -16.75
CA MET A 30 4.15 -10.60 -15.76
C MET A 30 2.80 -10.89 -16.42
N GLU A 31 2.46 -10.19 -17.50
CA GLU A 31 1.21 -10.38 -18.24
C GLU A 31 1.10 -11.82 -18.75
N LYS A 32 2.16 -12.34 -19.37
CA LYS A 32 2.22 -13.73 -19.85
C LYS A 32 2.14 -14.74 -18.70
N TYR A 33 2.80 -14.45 -17.58
CA TYR A 33 2.79 -15.31 -16.40
C TYR A 33 1.38 -15.43 -15.80
N ILE A 34 0.76 -14.29 -15.50
CA ILE A 34 -0.58 -14.23 -14.88
C ILE A 34 -1.61 -14.81 -15.85
N SER A 35 -1.62 -14.39 -17.11
CA SER A 35 -2.61 -14.88 -18.09
C SER A 35 -2.48 -16.38 -18.38
N GLY A 36 -1.27 -16.94 -18.27
CA GLY A 36 -1.03 -18.36 -18.47
C GLY A 36 -1.43 -19.23 -17.27
N LYS A 37 -1.27 -18.72 -16.05
CA LYS A 37 -1.52 -19.46 -14.80
C LYS A 37 -2.91 -19.22 -14.21
N TYR A 38 -3.44 -18.01 -14.40
CA TYR A 38 -4.70 -17.50 -13.84
C TYR A 38 -5.53 -16.80 -14.92
N PRO A 39 -6.07 -17.55 -15.91
CA PRO A 39 -6.82 -16.97 -17.03
C PRO A 39 -8.10 -16.22 -16.61
N GLU A 40 -8.66 -16.54 -15.45
CA GLU A 40 -9.80 -15.88 -14.83
C GLU A 40 -9.52 -14.45 -14.36
N GLU A 41 -8.25 -14.10 -14.12
CA GLU A 41 -7.82 -12.79 -13.60
C GLU A 41 -7.70 -11.71 -14.70
N LYS A 42 -8.27 -11.96 -15.88
CA LYS A 42 -8.19 -11.07 -17.05
C LYS A 42 -8.65 -9.64 -16.76
N GLU A 43 -9.69 -9.46 -15.95
CA GLU A 43 -10.20 -8.13 -15.59
C GLU A 43 -9.27 -7.38 -14.61
N ARG A 44 -8.63 -8.11 -13.69
CA ARG A 44 -7.71 -7.55 -12.68
C ARG A 44 -6.28 -7.42 -13.20
N LEU A 45 -5.98 -8.00 -14.35
CA LEU A 45 -4.64 -8.05 -14.95
C LEU A 45 -3.92 -6.69 -15.00
N PRO A 46 -4.54 -5.57 -15.41
CA PRO A 46 -3.87 -4.26 -15.40
C PRO A 46 -3.43 -3.81 -14.00
N PHE A 47 -4.26 -4.08 -12.99
CA PHE A 47 -3.93 -3.83 -11.58
C PHE A 47 -2.81 -4.77 -11.10
N LEU A 48 -2.94 -6.07 -11.36
CA LEU A 48 -2.00 -7.09 -10.89
C LEU A 48 -0.58 -6.86 -11.42
N ILE A 49 -0.44 -6.52 -12.71
CA ILE A 49 0.87 -6.21 -13.31
C ILE A 49 1.56 -5.06 -12.57
N LYS A 50 0.82 -3.97 -12.30
CA LYS A 50 1.37 -2.79 -11.61
C LYS A 50 1.62 -3.05 -10.13
N TYR A 51 0.73 -3.79 -9.46
CA TYR A 51 0.83 -4.08 -8.04
C TYR A 51 2.01 -5.01 -7.72
N CYS A 52 2.25 -6.02 -8.56
CA CYS A 52 3.30 -7.03 -8.33
C CYS A 52 4.72 -6.49 -8.57
N ALA A 53 4.87 -5.34 -9.23
CA ALA A 53 6.16 -4.70 -9.52
C ALA A 53 7.20 -5.66 -10.14
N GLY A 54 6.73 -6.59 -10.98
CA GLY A 54 7.59 -7.59 -11.64
C GLY A 54 8.05 -8.75 -10.76
N VAL A 55 7.34 -9.05 -9.66
CA VAL A 55 7.60 -10.22 -8.80
C VAL A 55 6.45 -11.22 -8.93
N PRO A 56 6.61 -12.32 -9.70
CA PRO A 56 5.55 -13.31 -9.92
C PRO A 56 4.96 -13.92 -8.64
N GLY A 57 5.80 -14.15 -7.62
CA GLY A 57 5.33 -14.68 -6.34
C GLY A 57 4.37 -13.74 -5.60
N VAL A 58 4.44 -12.43 -5.85
CA VAL A 58 3.45 -11.49 -5.31
C VAL A 58 2.09 -11.72 -5.98
N ALA A 59 2.06 -12.00 -7.29
CA ALA A 59 0.82 -12.34 -7.98
C ALA A 59 0.20 -13.61 -7.41
N ASP A 60 1.00 -14.65 -7.21
CA ASP A 60 0.55 -15.90 -6.58
C ASP A 60 -0.07 -15.63 -5.20
N ASN A 61 0.61 -14.84 -4.36
CA ASN A 61 0.12 -14.58 -3.01
C ASN A 61 -1.20 -13.81 -2.99
N ILE A 62 -1.40 -12.81 -3.86
CA ILE A 62 -2.61 -11.99 -3.86
C ILE A 62 -3.79 -12.61 -4.61
N ILE A 63 -3.54 -13.44 -5.61
CA ILE A 63 -4.60 -14.13 -6.35
C ILE A 63 -5.17 -15.26 -5.49
N ASN A 64 -4.32 -15.98 -4.75
CA ASN A 64 -4.76 -17.07 -3.88
C ASN A 64 -5.20 -16.60 -2.47
N ASP A 65 -5.14 -15.30 -2.16
CA ASP A 65 -5.65 -14.73 -0.91
C ASP A 65 -7.09 -14.24 -1.08
N GLU A 66 -8.05 -15.05 -0.63
CA GLU A 66 -9.48 -14.74 -0.66
C GLU A 66 -9.85 -13.46 0.09
N ASN A 67 -9.03 -13.02 1.06
CA ASN A 67 -9.26 -11.81 1.82
C ASN A 67 -8.73 -10.55 1.13
N PHE A 68 -7.84 -10.69 0.14
CA PHE A 68 -7.09 -9.58 -0.42
C PHE A 68 -8.01 -8.43 -0.87
N GLU A 69 -9.01 -8.74 -1.69
CA GLU A 69 -9.89 -7.72 -2.26
C GLU A 69 -10.83 -7.11 -1.22
N THR A 70 -11.30 -7.91 -0.26
CA THR A 70 -12.14 -7.46 0.86
C THR A 70 -11.39 -6.47 1.74
N VAL A 71 -10.12 -6.76 2.07
CA VAL A 71 -9.28 -5.86 2.87
C VAL A 71 -8.91 -4.62 2.07
N ARG A 72 -8.57 -4.77 0.79
CA ARG A 72 -8.23 -3.66 -0.10
C ARG A 72 -9.40 -2.68 -0.24
N THR A 73 -10.62 -3.18 -0.43
CA THR A 73 -11.84 -2.37 -0.58
C THR A 73 -12.22 -1.69 0.73
N SER A 74 -12.30 -2.44 1.85
CA SER A 74 -12.58 -1.83 3.16
C SER A 74 -11.52 -0.82 3.60
N SER A 75 -10.25 -1.02 3.20
CA SER A 75 -9.18 -0.05 3.45
C SER A 75 -9.44 1.25 2.70
N LEU A 76 -9.90 1.20 1.44
CA LEU A 76 -10.22 2.40 0.69
C LEU A 76 -11.41 3.16 1.30
N GLU A 77 -12.44 2.45 1.74
CA GLU A 77 -13.60 3.04 2.41
C GLU A 77 -13.18 3.78 3.70
N ASN A 78 -12.28 3.18 4.48
CA ASN A 78 -11.78 3.78 5.72
C ASN A 78 -10.73 4.87 5.49
N LEU A 79 -10.14 4.97 4.29
CA LEU A 79 -9.23 6.07 3.95
C LEU A 79 -9.91 7.44 4.05
N PHE A 80 -11.22 7.52 3.74
CA PHE A 80 -11.99 8.74 3.92
C PHE A 80 -11.98 9.24 5.36
N SER A 81 -12.06 8.32 6.34
CA SER A 81 -11.99 8.65 7.76
C SER A 81 -10.59 9.08 8.18
N VAL A 82 -9.55 8.49 7.60
CA VAL A 82 -8.14 8.89 7.80
C VAL A 82 -7.88 10.30 7.26
N LEU A 83 -8.44 10.64 6.10
CA LEU A 83 -8.33 11.95 5.46
C LEU A 83 -9.33 12.98 6.02
N SER A 84 -10.25 12.57 6.91
CA SER A 84 -11.25 13.48 7.45
C SER A 84 -10.61 14.47 8.41
N THR A 85 -11.14 15.70 8.40
CA THR A 85 -10.75 16.73 9.36
C THR A 85 -11.48 16.63 10.69
N ASP A 86 -12.56 15.85 10.76
CA ASP A 86 -13.40 15.65 11.93
C ASP A 86 -12.70 14.73 12.95
N ARG A 87 -12.68 15.15 14.22
CA ARG A 87 -12.10 14.36 15.32
C ARG A 87 -12.89 13.07 15.58
N SER A 88 -14.18 13.01 15.22
CA SER A 88 -14.99 11.81 15.41
C SER A 88 -14.52 10.64 14.52
N SER A 89 -13.92 10.94 13.35
CA SER A 89 -13.40 9.91 12.42
C SER A 89 -12.28 9.07 13.03
N ALA A 90 -11.62 9.60 14.07
CA ALA A 90 -10.63 8.91 14.87
C ALA A 90 -11.13 7.56 15.42
N PHE A 91 -12.38 7.56 15.89
CA PHE A 91 -13.00 6.38 16.48
C PHE A 91 -13.32 5.34 15.42
N VAL A 92 -13.66 5.77 14.20
CA VAL A 92 -13.88 4.88 13.05
C VAL A 92 -12.59 4.20 12.65
N VAL A 93 -11.50 4.97 12.46
CA VAL A 93 -10.18 4.42 12.12
C VAL A 93 -9.69 3.45 13.19
N LYS A 94 -9.84 3.83 14.47
CA LYS A 94 -9.47 2.97 15.59
C LYS A 94 -10.26 1.66 15.58
N LYS A 95 -11.58 1.73 15.44
CA LYS A 95 -12.44 0.55 15.42
C LYS A 95 -12.04 -0.39 14.27
N TYR A 96 -11.85 0.17 13.07
CA TYR A 96 -11.45 -0.59 11.89
C TYR A 96 -10.11 -1.31 12.09
N LEU A 97 -9.08 -0.63 12.62
CA LEU A 97 -7.78 -1.25 12.90
C LEU A 97 -7.86 -2.26 14.05
N ASP A 98 -8.71 -2.04 15.06
CA ASP A 98 -8.92 -2.99 16.16
C ASP A 98 -9.69 -4.26 15.71
N GLU A 99 -10.51 -4.17 14.66
CA GLU A 99 -11.23 -5.31 14.07
C GLU A 99 -10.36 -6.09 13.06
N ASN A 100 -9.33 -5.47 12.51
CA ASN A 100 -8.45 -6.04 11.46
C ASN A 100 -6.97 -6.05 11.90
N LYS A 101 -6.70 -6.41 13.15
CA LYS A 101 -5.35 -6.29 13.77
C LYS A 101 -4.28 -7.10 13.05
N ASP A 102 -4.64 -8.30 12.64
CA ASP A 102 -3.82 -9.23 11.86
C ASP A 102 -3.48 -8.69 10.46
N LYS A 103 -4.29 -7.75 9.95
CA LYS A 103 -4.19 -7.18 8.62
C LYS A 103 -3.69 -5.73 8.62
N ALA A 104 -3.36 -5.18 9.80
CA ALA A 104 -3.01 -3.76 9.97
C ALA A 104 -1.83 -3.33 9.09
N GLU A 105 -0.84 -4.20 8.90
CA GLU A 105 0.28 -3.92 8.00
C GLU A 105 -0.17 -3.75 6.55
N ASN A 106 -1.00 -4.67 6.04
CA ASN A 106 -1.57 -4.59 4.69
C ASN A 106 -2.45 -3.34 4.53
N ILE A 107 -3.25 -3.00 5.55
CA ILE A 107 -4.07 -1.78 5.55
C ILE A 107 -3.20 -0.52 5.37
N PHE A 108 -2.08 -0.41 6.10
CA PHE A 108 -1.16 0.73 5.94
C PHE A 108 -0.51 0.74 4.55
N VAL A 109 -0.15 -0.42 4.00
CA VAL A 109 0.37 -0.53 2.62
C VAL A 109 -0.67 -0.04 1.61
N PHE A 110 -1.93 -0.44 1.74
CA PHE A 110 -3.01 0.02 0.87
C PHE A 110 -3.26 1.52 0.98
N TRP A 111 -3.32 2.08 2.20
CA TRP A 111 -3.46 3.52 2.38
C TRP A 111 -2.33 4.31 1.73
N LEU A 112 -1.07 3.84 1.85
CA LEU A 112 0.06 4.48 1.18
C LEU A 112 -0.03 4.38 -0.33
N ALA A 113 -0.44 3.24 -0.88
CA ALA A 113 -0.63 3.06 -2.31
C ALA A 113 -1.71 4.01 -2.86
N TYR A 114 -2.84 4.14 -2.15
CA TYR A 114 -3.91 5.08 -2.52
C TYR A 114 -3.47 6.53 -2.43
N LEU A 115 -2.83 6.96 -1.34
CA LEU A 115 -2.33 8.32 -1.19
C LEU A 115 -1.34 8.69 -2.31
N ARG A 116 -0.44 7.75 -2.66
CA ARG A 116 0.50 7.93 -3.77
C ARG A 116 -0.23 8.08 -5.10
N ASP A 117 -1.20 7.22 -5.39
CA ASP A 117 -1.95 7.27 -6.64
C ASP A 117 -2.78 8.56 -6.76
N ILE A 118 -3.34 9.07 -5.65
CA ILE A 118 -4.04 10.37 -5.61
C ILE A 118 -3.07 11.52 -5.94
N ILE A 119 -1.86 11.53 -5.36
CA ILE A 119 -0.83 12.53 -5.66
C ILE A 119 -0.37 12.44 -7.13
N LEU A 120 -0.21 11.23 -7.66
CA LEU A 120 0.17 11.02 -9.07
C LEU A 120 -0.91 11.50 -10.05
N MET A 121 -2.19 11.35 -9.68
CA MET A 121 -3.31 11.89 -10.47
C MET A 121 -3.26 13.42 -10.55
N GLN A 122 -2.88 14.10 -9.47
CA GLN A 122 -2.68 15.56 -9.47
C GLN A 122 -1.48 15.98 -10.32
N SER A 123 -0.48 15.10 -10.45
CA SER A 123 0.79 15.36 -11.15
C SER A 123 0.79 14.97 -12.63
N GLN A 124 -0.37 14.68 -13.23
CA GLN A 124 -0.53 14.24 -14.63
C GLN A 124 0.35 13.03 -15.04
N ALA A 125 0.62 12.10 -14.10
CA ALA A 125 1.36 10.87 -14.36
C ALA A 125 0.46 9.61 -14.25
N PRO A 126 -0.63 9.49 -15.04
CA PRO A 126 -1.62 8.44 -14.85
C PRO A 126 -1.08 7.03 -15.13
N ASN A 127 -0.06 6.90 -15.97
CA ASN A 127 0.54 5.61 -16.32
C ASN A 127 1.26 4.93 -15.14
N MET A 128 1.48 5.65 -14.05
CA MET A 128 2.13 5.15 -12.83
C MET A 128 1.14 4.74 -11.74
N ILE A 129 -0.17 4.88 -11.97
CA ILE A 129 -1.21 4.51 -11.01
C ILE A 129 -1.29 2.99 -10.91
N ILE A 130 -1.22 2.45 -9.69
CA ILE A 130 -1.37 1.01 -9.44
C ILE A 130 -2.85 0.62 -9.39
N ASN A 131 -3.66 1.36 -8.63
CA ASN A 131 -5.06 1.04 -8.34
C ASN A 131 -5.99 1.54 -9.45
N ILE A 132 -5.69 1.14 -10.68
CA ILE A 132 -6.40 1.59 -11.89
C ILE A 132 -7.88 1.19 -11.88
N ASP A 133 -8.21 0.09 -11.21
CA ASP A 133 -9.56 -0.39 -11.01
C ASP A 133 -10.39 0.51 -10.06
N LYS A 134 -9.73 1.27 -9.18
CA LYS A 134 -10.37 2.24 -8.25
C LYS A 134 -10.18 3.69 -8.70
N LYS A 135 -9.84 3.92 -9.98
CA LYS A 135 -9.43 5.23 -10.50
C LYS A 135 -10.46 6.34 -10.28
N ASP A 136 -11.75 6.05 -10.37
CA ASP A 136 -12.79 7.08 -10.31
C ASP A 136 -12.94 7.62 -8.88
N THR A 137 -12.90 6.74 -7.88
CA THR A 137 -12.85 7.12 -6.46
C THR A 137 -11.60 7.91 -6.12
N LEU A 138 -10.43 7.47 -6.61
CA LEU A 138 -9.16 8.18 -6.38
C LEU A 138 -9.16 9.57 -7.06
N ARG A 139 -9.78 9.70 -8.24
CA ARG A 139 -9.93 11.00 -8.93
C ARG A 139 -10.80 11.96 -8.12
N GLN A 140 -11.87 11.49 -7.51
CA GLN A 140 -12.70 12.31 -6.62
C GLN A 140 -11.92 12.82 -5.41
N LEU A 141 -11.09 11.95 -4.81
CA LEU A 141 -10.21 12.34 -3.70
C LEU A 141 -9.14 13.34 -4.14
N ALA A 142 -8.57 13.17 -5.35
CA ALA A 142 -7.58 14.08 -5.92
C ALA A 142 -8.14 15.49 -6.18
N ALA A 143 -9.43 15.61 -6.49
CA ALA A 143 -10.09 16.90 -6.65
C ALA A 143 -10.45 17.57 -5.30
N LYS A 144 -10.55 16.78 -4.22
CA LYS A 144 -11.01 17.25 -2.90
C LYS A 144 -9.89 17.78 -2.00
N TYR A 145 -8.70 17.18 -2.05
CA TYR A 145 -7.59 17.48 -1.15
C TYR A 145 -6.41 18.09 -1.89
N ASP A 146 -5.70 19.03 -1.26
CA ASP A 146 -4.46 19.57 -1.81
C ASP A 146 -3.28 18.60 -1.64
N THR A 147 -2.26 18.76 -2.48
CA THR A 147 -1.09 17.87 -2.52
C THR A 147 -0.29 17.91 -1.21
N ASP A 148 -0.17 19.07 -0.56
CA ASP A 148 0.59 19.21 0.69
C ASP A 148 -0.11 18.46 1.84
N TYR A 149 -1.44 18.54 1.91
CA TYR A 149 -2.25 17.76 2.83
C TYR A 149 -2.06 16.26 2.61
N LEU A 150 -2.16 15.78 1.37
CA LEU A 150 -1.96 14.36 1.04
C LEU A 150 -0.54 13.89 1.36
N MET A 151 0.47 14.73 1.13
CA MET A 151 1.87 14.45 1.48
C MET A 151 2.05 14.34 3.00
N ASN A 152 1.43 15.24 3.76
CA ASN A 152 1.46 15.19 5.22
C ASN A 152 0.72 13.95 5.74
N MET A 153 -0.41 13.59 5.16
CA MET A 153 -1.13 12.36 5.50
C MET A 153 -0.30 11.10 5.16
N SER A 154 0.42 11.10 4.04
CA SER A 154 1.35 10.03 3.67
C SER A 154 2.45 9.87 4.71
N LYS A 155 3.09 10.97 5.14
CA LYS A 155 4.09 10.95 6.23
C LYS A 155 3.51 10.36 7.53
N ARG A 156 2.23 10.66 7.82
CA ARG A 156 1.56 10.10 9.00
C ARG A 156 1.35 8.60 8.87
N VAL A 157 0.80 8.12 7.76
CA VAL A 157 0.63 6.68 7.54
C VAL A 157 1.98 5.94 7.56
N ILE A 158 3.05 6.52 7.00
CA ILE A 158 4.42 5.96 7.10
C ILE A 158 4.85 5.82 8.57
N LYS A 159 4.66 6.87 9.37
CA LYS A 159 5.03 6.81 10.79
C LYS A 159 4.21 5.77 11.55
N ALA A 160 2.91 5.67 11.28
CA ALA A 160 2.04 4.65 11.86
C ALA A 160 2.50 3.22 11.51
N LYS A 161 2.85 2.97 10.25
CA LYS A 161 3.45 1.70 9.81
C LYS A 161 4.75 1.40 10.56
N ASN A 162 5.63 2.38 10.71
CA ASN A 162 6.89 2.22 11.44
C ASN A 162 6.68 1.99 12.95
N MET A 163 5.63 2.58 13.54
CA MET A 163 5.25 2.32 14.93
C MET A 163 4.77 0.88 15.11
N LEU A 164 3.98 0.35 14.15
CA LEU A 164 3.54 -1.05 14.16
C LEU A 164 4.73 -2.01 14.11
N ALA A 165 5.70 -1.76 13.21
CA ALA A 165 6.93 -2.55 13.10
C ALA A 165 7.80 -2.51 14.37
N ARG A 166 7.59 -1.52 15.25
CA ARG A 166 8.25 -1.39 16.56
C ARG A 166 7.35 -1.87 17.72
N TYR A 167 6.33 -2.67 17.43
CA TYR A 167 5.41 -3.26 18.40
C TYR A 167 4.61 -2.24 19.25
N VAL A 168 4.41 -1.03 18.74
CA VAL A 168 3.52 -0.06 19.39
C VAL A 168 2.08 -0.54 19.26
N SER A 169 1.29 -0.44 20.33
CA SER A 169 -0.11 -0.88 20.32
C SER A 169 -0.95 -0.17 19.24
N LEU A 170 -1.83 -0.91 18.58
CA LEU A 170 -2.74 -0.36 17.55
C LEU A 170 -3.63 0.76 18.09
N LYS A 171 -4.00 0.71 19.38
CA LYS A 171 -4.73 1.80 20.04
C LYS A 171 -3.96 3.12 20.02
N ALA A 172 -2.66 3.08 20.35
CA ALA A 172 -1.80 4.26 20.33
C ALA A 172 -1.54 4.75 18.90
N ILE A 173 -1.35 3.84 17.95
CA ILE A 173 -1.18 4.18 16.54
C ILE A 173 -2.43 4.84 15.97
N SER A 174 -3.61 4.30 16.24
CA SER A 174 -4.90 4.84 15.78
C SER A 174 -5.13 6.23 16.34
N LEU A 175 -4.84 6.44 17.62
CA LEU A 175 -4.92 7.76 18.24
C LEU A 175 -3.92 8.73 17.60
N TRP A 176 -2.68 8.30 17.35
CA TRP A 176 -1.66 9.13 16.71
C TRP A 176 -2.03 9.54 15.27
N LEU A 177 -2.61 8.62 14.49
CA LEU A 177 -3.15 8.89 13.15
C LEU A 177 -4.32 9.88 13.17
N SER A 178 -4.99 10.00 14.31
CA SER A 178 -6.19 10.83 14.45
C SER A 178 -5.92 12.19 15.08
N LEU A 179 -4.95 12.27 15.99
CA LEU A 179 -4.51 13.51 16.59
C LEU A 179 -3.72 14.31 15.56
N LYS A 180 -4.39 15.29 14.95
CA LYS A 180 -3.71 16.34 14.18
C LYS A 180 -2.72 17.04 15.10
N SER A 181 -1.45 17.14 14.68
CA SER A 181 -0.55 18.11 15.30
C SER A 181 -1.21 19.48 15.18
N ALA A 182 -1.49 20.09 16.33
CA ALA A 182 -1.84 21.51 16.40
C ALA A 182 -0.74 22.37 15.79
#